data_AF-A0A812KC07-F1
#
_entry.id   AF-A0A812KC07-F1
#
_cell.length_a   1.000
_cell.length_b   1.000
_cell.length_c   1.000
_cell.angle_alpha   90.00
_cell.angle_beta   90.00
_cell.angle_gamma   90.00
#
_symmetry.space_group_name_H-M   'P 1'
#
loop_
_entity.id
_entity.type
_entity.pdbx_description
1 polymer ?
#
loop_
_entity_poly.entity_id
_entity_poly.type
_entity_poly.pdbx_seq_one_letter_code
_entity_poly.pdbx_strand_id
1 'polypeptide(L)'
;MAESEWTTDRNDDLADDATWVLTSSFVILTMQSGFAMLEMGSATKGHEVNILIKNVYDVVFGALAYYLLGYGISYGAPSNSFMGLGEFILDISKQDAVDSGLWFSGFLFHFSFAATSTTIVSGCLAMRCRFVVYCLYAFYAVLIYSFVAHWVWSENGWLAKLGVHDFAGSGPVHLLGAANGLIGILALGPRHGRFDGTRPAEDFRPSSPTSISSKPWMNFNNY
;
A
#
# COMPACT_ATOMS: atom_id res chain seq x y z
N MET A 1 40.75 1.47 19.87
CA MET A 1 40.16 2.78 20.21
C MET A 1 39.58 3.45 18.96
N ALA A 2 40.35 3.66 17.88
CA ALA A 2 39.79 4.22 16.64
C ALA A 2 38.73 3.32 15.96
N GLU A 3 38.94 1.99 15.90
CA GLU A 3 37.95 1.08 15.31
C GLU A 3 36.65 1.02 16.11
N SER A 4 36.72 1.06 17.45
CA SER A 4 35.53 1.03 18.32
C SER A 4 34.71 2.31 18.24
N GLU A 5 35.37 3.45 18.07
CA GLU A 5 34.73 4.76 17.86
C GLU A 5 34.02 4.79 16.50
N TRP A 6 34.71 4.38 15.43
CA TRP A 6 34.14 4.32 14.09
C TRP A 6 32.93 3.35 13.97
N THR A 7 32.98 2.22 14.66
CA THR A 7 31.82 1.30 14.71
C THR A 7 30.64 1.87 15.50
N THR A 8 30.91 2.71 16.50
CA THR A 8 29.86 3.35 17.31
C THR A 8 29.17 4.42 16.48
N ASP A 9 29.93 5.31 15.85
CA ASP A 9 29.39 6.36 14.97
C ASP A 9 28.54 5.77 13.84
N ARG A 10 29.01 4.69 13.19
CA ARG A 10 28.24 4.00 12.14
C ARG A 10 26.93 3.41 12.68
N ASN A 11 26.94 2.82 13.87
CA ASN A 11 25.74 2.21 14.43
C ASN A 11 24.71 3.28 14.84
N ASP A 12 25.17 4.44 15.29
CA ASP A 12 24.32 5.58 15.62
C ASP A 12 23.66 6.16 14.35
N ASP A 13 24.42 6.34 13.26
CA ASP A 13 23.88 6.78 11.96
C ASP A 13 22.78 5.82 11.44
N LEU A 14 23.01 4.50 11.52
CA LEU A 14 22.04 3.49 11.09
C LEU A 14 20.76 3.49 11.95
N ALA A 15 20.88 3.80 13.25
CA ALA A 15 19.73 3.92 14.15
C ALA A 15 18.88 5.15 13.85
N ASP A 16 19.51 6.27 13.50
CA ASP A 16 18.83 7.51 13.09
C ASP A 16 18.09 7.31 11.76
N ASP A 17 18.72 6.67 10.78
CA ASP A 17 18.10 6.30 9.50
C ASP A 17 16.88 5.38 9.71
N ALA A 18 17.01 4.35 10.55
CA ALA A 18 15.89 3.46 10.87
C ALA A 18 14.72 4.22 11.51
N THR A 19 15.01 5.15 12.42
CA THR A 19 14.00 5.98 13.09
C THR A 19 13.27 6.89 12.09
N TRP A 20 14.01 7.50 11.17
CA TRP A 20 13.43 8.31 10.10
C TRP A 20 12.51 7.50 9.18
N VAL A 21 12.97 6.31 8.74
CA VAL A 21 12.19 5.41 7.88
C VAL A 21 10.93 4.92 8.60
N LEU A 22 11.02 4.55 9.88
CA LEU A 22 9.85 4.15 10.68
C LEU A 22 8.84 5.30 10.80
N THR A 23 9.32 6.50 11.14
CA THR A 23 8.45 7.68 11.27
C THR A 23 7.74 7.98 9.95
N SER A 24 8.47 7.93 8.83
CA SER A 24 7.92 8.09 7.48
C SER A 24 6.86 7.02 7.16
N SER A 25 7.12 5.76 7.54
CA SER A 25 6.18 4.65 7.36
C SER A 25 4.87 4.89 8.11
N PHE A 26 4.94 5.39 9.35
CA PHE A 26 3.74 5.74 10.12
C PHE A 26 2.95 6.87 9.47
N VAL A 27 3.62 7.91 8.97
CA VAL A 27 2.96 9.00 8.24
C VAL A 27 2.22 8.45 7.01
N ILE A 28 2.85 7.57 6.22
CA ILE A 28 2.20 6.93 5.06
C ILE A 28 1.02 6.06 5.52
N LEU A 29 1.14 5.30 6.61
CA LEU A 29 0.03 4.50 7.14
C LEU A 29 -1.16 5.37 7.59
N THR A 30 -0.95 6.62 8.02
CA THR A 30 -2.08 7.53 8.28
C THR A 30 -2.90 7.82 7.03
N MET A 31 -2.34 7.65 5.81
CA MET A 31 -3.09 7.76 4.57
C MET A 31 -4.24 6.74 4.50
N GLN A 32 -4.09 5.58 5.13
CA GLN A 32 -5.15 4.55 5.16
C GLN A 32 -6.43 5.09 5.81
N SER A 33 -6.27 5.89 6.87
CA SER A 33 -7.42 6.53 7.53
C SER A 33 -8.11 7.57 6.65
N GLY A 34 -7.36 8.36 5.87
CA GLY A 34 -7.99 9.32 4.97
C GLY A 34 -8.53 8.71 3.67
N PHE A 35 -7.99 7.57 3.20
CA PHE A 35 -8.65 6.78 2.15
C PHE A 35 -9.97 6.23 2.67
N ALA A 36 -9.99 5.69 3.89
CA ALA A 36 -11.22 5.24 4.52
C ALA A 36 -12.27 6.37 4.63
N MET A 37 -11.87 7.58 5.03
CA MET A 37 -12.77 8.75 5.09
C MET A 37 -13.24 9.19 3.70
N LEU A 38 -12.35 9.22 2.71
CA LEU A 38 -12.65 9.59 1.33
C LEU A 38 -13.64 8.61 0.70
N GLU A 39 -13.39 7.31 0.81
CA GLU A 39 -14.22 6.26 0.22
C GLU A 39 -15.58 6.20 0.92
N MET A 40 -15.60 6.20 2.25
CA MET A 40 -16.83 6.16 3.03
C MET A 40 -17.69 7.40 2.76
N GLY A 41 -17.07 8.60 2.76
CA GLY A 41 -17.77 9.86 2.51
C GLY A 41 -18.30 9.96 1.08
N SER A 42 -17.61 9.36 0.11
CA SER A 42 -18.02 9.30 -1.31
C SER A 42 -19.06 8.20 -1.59
N ALA A 43 -19.26 7.28 -0.65
CA ALA A 43 -20.24 6.21 -0.77
C ALA A 43 -21.67 6.74 -0.71
N THR A 44 -22.60 6.00 -1.32
CA THR A 44 -24.03 6.18 -1.03
C THR A 44 -24.34 5.76 0.40
N LYS A 45 -25.30 6.44 1.04
CA LYS A 45 -25.81 6.08 2.35
C LYS A 45 -26.20 4.60 2.45
N GLY A 46 -25.86 3.96 3.56
CA GLY A 46 -26.07 2.53 3.83
C GLY A 46 -24.93 1.59 3.43
N HIS A 47 -23.87 2.10 2.77
CA HIS A 47 -22.71 1.31 2.35
C HIS A 47 -21.41 1.69 3.09
N GLU A 48 -21.47 2.68 3.98
CA GLU A 48 -20.32 3.25 4.70
C GLU A 48 -19.56 2.20 5.49
N VAL A 49 -20.29 1.37 6.25
CA VAL A 49 -19.70 0.31 7.10
C VAL A 49 -18.96 -0.72 6.27
N ASN A 50 -19.53 -1.14 5.14
CA ASN A 50 -18.87 -2.11 4.25
C ASN A 50 -17.57 -1.56 3.66
N ILE A 51 -17.50 -0.26 3.39
CA ILE A 51 -16.29 0.40 2.87
C ILE A 51 -15.24 0.57 3.95
N LEU A 52 -15.64 0.95 5.16
CA LEU A 52 -14.75 1.02 6.32
C LEU A 52 -14.09 -0.33 6.62
N ILE A 53 -14.87 -1.41 6.61
CA ILE A 53 -14.35 -2.75 6.88
C ILE A 53 -13.33 -3.17 5.80
N LYS A 54 -13.52 -2.80 4.53
CA LYS A 54 -12.53 -3.06 3.47
C LYS A 54 -11.20 -2.35 3.72
N ASN A 55 -11.23 -1.08 4.13
CA ASN A 55 -10.01 -0.34 4.46
C ASN A 55 -9.27 -0.94 5.67
N VAL A 56 -10.00 -1.37 6.71
CA VAL A 56 -9.38 -2.09 7.85
C VAL A 56 -8.79 -3.43 7.39
N TYR A 57 -9.50 -4.15 6.53
CA TYR A 57 -9.03 -5.40 5.94
C TYR A 57 -7.73 -5.20 5.15
N ASP A 58 -7.63 -4.16 4.32
CA ASP A 58 -6.45 -3.87 3.51
C ASP A 58 -5.20 -3.65 4.37
N VAL A 59 -5.34 -2.98 5.52
CA VAL A 59 -4.20 -2.77 6.42
C VAL A 59 -3.80 -4.08 7.11
N VAL A 60 -4.76 -4.78 7.73
CA VAL A 60 -4.45 -5.98 8.54
C VAL A 60 -4.01 -7.16 7.68
N PHE A 61 -4.80 -7.49 6.67
CA PHE A 61 -4.51 -8.62 5.79
C PHE A 61 -3.51 -8.27 4.71
N GLY A 62 -3.42 -7.00 4.29
CA GLY A 62 -2.33 -6.56 3.43
C GLY A 62 -0.98 -6.64 4.14
N ALA A 63 -0.92 -6.29 5.44
CA ALA A 63 0.31 -6.47 6.24
C ALA A 63 0.71 -7.93 6.28
N LEU A 64 -0.24 -8.83 6.56
CA LEU A 64 0.02 -10.26 6.61
C LEU A 64 0.44 -10.82 5.24
N ALA A 65 -0.26 -10.46 4.16
CA ALA A 65 0.07 -10.91 2.81
C ALA A 65 1.44 -10.41 2.36
N TYR A 66 1.75 -9.15 2.65
CA TYR A 66 3.04 -8.56 2.33
C TYR A 66 4.17 -9.15 3.19
N TYR A 67 3.92 -9.43 4.46
CA TYR A 67 4.87 -10.12 5.34
C TYR A 67 5.18 -11.55 4.88
N LEU A 68 4.14 -12.33 4.53
CA LEU A 68 4.31 -13.73 4.16
C LEU A 68 4.99 -13.89 2.80
N LEU A 69 4.57 -13.11 1.81
CA LEU A 69 5.00 -13.27 0.42
C LEU A 69 5.52 -11.98 -0.20
N GLY A 70 4.83 -10.86 0.04
CA GLY A 70 5.04 -9.66 -0.74
C GLY A 70 6.44 -9.04 -0.60
N TYR A 71 7.02 -9.01 0.59
CA TYR A 71 8.36 -8.48 0.82
C TYR A 71 9.43 -9.36 0.16
N GLY A 72 9.30 -10.68 0.29
CA GLY A 72 10.19 -11.64 -0.38
C GLY A 72 10.15 -11.52 -1.91
N ILE A 73 8.96 -11.32 -2.50
CA ILE A 73 8.82 -11.07 -3.95
C ILE A 73 9.45 -9.73 -4.35
N SER A 74 9.25 -8.66 -3.57
CA SER A 74 9.74 -7.32 -3.90
C SER A 74 11.27 -7.20 -3.74
N TYR A 75 11.82 -7.68 -2.62
CA TYR A 75 13.18 -7.36 -2.17
C TYR A 75 13.98 -8.57 -1.66
N GLY A 76 13.40 -9.77 -1.67
CA GLY A 76 14.06 -10.96 -1.16
C GLY A 76 15.28 -11.39 -1.97
N ALA A 77 16.30 -11.90 -1.28
CA ALA A 77 17.53 -12.43 -1.86
C ALA A 77 17.60 -13.97 -1.74
N PRO A 78 18.12 -14.70 -2.73
CA PRO A 78 18.56 -14.23 -4.04
C PRO A 78 17.40 -13.70 -4.90
N SER A 79 17.68 -12.80 -5.86
CA SER A 79 16.69 -12.24 -6.77
C SER A 79 17.10 -12.36 -8.24
N ASN A 80 16.11 -12.33 -9.13
CA ASN A 80 16.31 -12.28 -10.58
C ASN A 80 15.76 -10.96 -11.16
N SER A 81 15.62 -10.85 -12.48
CA SER A 81 15.15 -9.60 -13.10
C SER A 81 13.67 -9.27 -12.87
N PHE A 82 12.89 -10.27 -12.44
CA PHE A 82 11.43 -10.24 -12.39
C PHE A 82 10.87 -10.35 -10.96
N MET A 83 11.55 -11.06 -10.06
CA MET A 83 11.15 -11.19 -8.65
C MET A 83 12.31 -11.59 -7.74
N GLY A 84 12.15 -11.32 -6.43
CA GLY A 84 12.90 -11.97 -5.36
C GLY A 84 12.47 -13.41 -5.13
N LEU A 85 13.42 -14.26 -4.73
CA LEU A 85 13.24 -15.72 -4.58
C LEU A 85 13.52 -16.22 -3.15
N GLY A 86 13.77 -15.33 -2.20
CA GLY A 86 14.05 -15.70 -0.81
C GLY A 86 13.40 -14.73 0.17
N GLU A 87 13.70 -14.93 1.46
CA GLU A 87 13.23 -14.05 2.54
C GLU A 87 11.69 -13.96 2.63
N PHE A 88 11.02 -15.05 2.26
CA PHE A 88 9.60 -15.25 2.52
C PHE A 88 9.39 -15.49 4.02
N ILE A 89 8.35 -14.90 4.59
CA ILE A 89 8.14 -14.86 6.05
C ILE A 89 9.36 -14.22 6.71
N LEU A 90 9.42 -12.89 6.62
CA LEU A 90 10.54 -12.07 7.07
C LEU A 90 11.06 -12.50 8.45
N ASP A 91 12.24 -13.11 8.50
CA ASP A 91 12.84 -13.66 9.71
C ASP A 91 13.95 -12.73 10.23
N ILE A 92 13.55 -11.81 11.10
CA ILE A 92 14.42 -10.77 11.66
C ILE A 92 15.40 -11.35 12.69
N SER A 93 15.18 -12.57 13.19
CA SER A 93 15.96 -13.16 14.29
C SER A 93 17.39 -13.57 13.91
N LYS A 94 17.69 -13.62 12.60
CA LYS A 94 18.98 -14.01 12.06
C LYS A 94 20.01 -12.88 12.00
N GLN A 95 19.60 -11.66 12.35
CA GLN A 95 20.38 -10.46 12.14
C GLN A 95 20.81 -9.83 13.48
N ASP A 96 21.96 -9.13 13.49
CA ASP A 96 22.39 -8.33 14.64
C ASP A 96 21.37 -7.21 14.94
N ALA A 97 21.32 -6.73 16.20
CA ALA A 97 20.25 -5.84 16.67
C ALA A 97 20.08 -4.56 15.83
N VAL A 98 21.17 -3.94 15.35
CA VAL A 98 21.12 -2.70 14.54
C VAL A 98 20.54 -3.00 13.15
N ASP A 99 21.08 -4.00 12.46
CA ASP A 99 20.62 -4.41 11.14
C ASP A 99 19.16 -4.89 11.16
N SER A 100 18.75 -5.54 12.26
CA SER A 100 17.37 -5.98 12.48
C SER A 100 16.38 -4.80 12.48
N GLY A 101 16.79 -3.64 13.02
CA GLY A 101 16.00 -2.41 13.04
C GLY A 101 15.80 -1.81 11.66
N LEU A 102 16.86 -1.76 10.85
CA LEU A 102 16.79 -1.27 9.46
C LEU A 102 15.96 -2.19 8.56
N TRP A 103 16.06 -3.49 8.74
CA TRP A 103 15.28 -4.45 7.98
C TRP A 103 13.79 -4.33 8.28
N PHE A 104 13.44 -4.24 9.57
CA PHE A 104 12.05 -4.08 9.98
C PHE A 104 11.47 -2.71 9.55
N SER A 105 12.26 -1.64 9.64
CA SER A 105 11.85 -0.32 9.18
C SER A 105 11.59 -0.30 7.66
N GLY A 106 12.49 -0.91 6.88
CA GLY A 106 12.31 -1.08 5.43
C GLY A 106 11.07 -1.92 5.08
N PHE A 107 10.81 -3.00 5.82
CA PHE A 107 9.58 -3.78 5.68
C PHE A 107 8.32 -2.91 5.88
N LEU A 108 8.24 -2.19 6.99
CA LEU A 108 7.08 -1.33 7.30
C LEU A 108 6.92 -0.22 6.26
N PHE A 109 8.03 0.35 5.79
CA PHE A 109 8.02 1.38 4.76
C PHE A 109 7.40 0.84 3.48
N HIS A 110 7.89 -0.28 2.95
CA HIS A 110 7.36 -0.83 1.70
C HIS A 110 5.96 -1.43 1.85
N PHE A 111 5.62 -1.99 3.02
CA PHE A 111 4.27 -2.40 3.33
C PHE A 111 3.29 -1.21 3.25
N SER A 112 3.67 -0.05 3.79
CA SER A 112 2.80 1.14 3.79
C SER A 112 2.39 1.55 2.36
N PHE A 113 3.30 1.43 1.38
CA PHE A 113 3.01 1.64 -0.04
C PHE A 113 2.15 0.52 -0.64
N ALA A 114 2.39 -0.75 -0.29
CA ALA A 114 1.58 -1.88 -0.73
C ALA A 114 0.11 -1.73 -0.29
N ALA A 115 -0.09 -1.35 0.97
CA ALA A 115 -1.40 -1.04 1.53
C ALA A 115 -2.03 0.15 0.79
N THR A 116 -1.25 1.19 0.48
CA THR A 116 -1.72 2.37 -0.27
C THR A 116 -2.16 2.01 -1.69
N SER A 117 -1.42 1.14 -2.38
CA SER A 117 -1.82 0.65 -3.70
C SER A 117 -3.12 -0.17 -3.64
N THR A 118 -3.31 -0.95 -2.57
CA THR A 118 -4.47 -1.83 -2.41
C THR A 118 -5.73 -1.04 -2.07
N THR A 119 -5.64 -0.01 -1.21
CA THR A 119 -6.80 0.83 -0.89
C THR A 119 -7.32 1.60 -2.11
N ILE A 120 -6.45 2.01 -3.06
CA ILE A 120 -6.91 2.57 -4.34
C ILE A 120 -7.88 1.61 -5.07
N VAL A 121 -7.58 0.30 -5.02
CA VAL A 121 -8.44 -0.74 -5.58
C VAL A 121 -9.75 -0.87 -4.79
N SER A 122 -9.74 -0.76 -3.45
CA SER A 122 -10.95 -0.70 -2.61
C SER A 122 -11.94 0.33 -3.13
N GLY A 123 -11.48 1.58 -3.26
CA GLY A 123 -12.32 2.70 -3.70
C GLY A 123 -12.94 2.48 -5.07
N CYS A 124 -12.19 1.89 -6.01
CA CYS A 124 -12.69 1.53 -7.33
C CYS A 124 -13.82 0.49 -7.29
N LEU A 125 -13.74 -0.49 -6.36
CA LEU A 125 -14.69 -1.60 -6.25
C LEU A 125 -15.79 -1.38 -5.19
N ALA A 126 -15.88 -0.15 -4.67
CA ALA A 126 -16.82 0.22 -3.61
C ALA A 126 -18.30 -0.01 -3.98
N MET A 127 -19.14 -0.17 -2.95
CA MET A 127 -20.61 -0.33 -2.99
C MET A 127 -21.18 -1.61 -3.64
N ARG A 128 -20.51 -2.23 -4.62
CA ARG A 128 -21.08 -3.35 -5.40
C ARG A 128 -20.26 -4.64 -5.36
N CYS A 129 -18.99 -4.58 -4.99
CA CYS A 129 -18.20 -5.80 -4.81
C CYS A 129 -18.55 -6.45 -3.46
N ARG A 130 -18.93 -7.74 -3.51
CA ARG A 130 -19.14 -8.58 -2.33
C ARG A 130 -17.85 -8.64 -1.52
N PHE A 131 -17.94 -8.48 -0.21
CA PHE A 131 -16.78 -8.40 0.67
C PHE A 131 -15.82 -9.59 0.52
N VAL A 132 -16.34 -10.82 0.46
CA VAL A 132 -15.50 -12.04 0.29
C VAL A 132 -14.72 -12.03 -1.03
N VAL A 133 -15.33 -11.55 -2.12
CA VAL A 133 -14.65 -11.42 -3.42
C VAL A 133 -13.57 -10.36 -3.34
N TYR A 134 -13.87 -9.25 -2.65
CA TYR A 134 -12.90 -8.19 -2.40
C TYR A 134 -11.68 -8.68 -1.62
N CYS A 135 -11.87 -9.50 -0.57
CA CYS A 135 -10.76 -10.06 0.20
C CYS A 135 -9.74 -10.82 -0.66
N LEU A 136 -10.24 -11.68 -1.57
CA LEU A 136 -9.39 -12.40 -2.52
C LEU A 136 -8.71 -11.45 -3.52
N TYR A 137 -9.44 -10.43 -3.96
CA TYR A 137 -8.92 -9.43 -4.89
C TYR A 137 -7.83 -8.54 -4.24
N ALA A 138 -8.00 -8.18 -2.97
CA ALA A 138 -7.01 -7.41 -2.21
C ALA A 138 -5.72 -8.22 -2.01
N PHE A 139 -5.82 -9.51 -1.69
CA PHE A 139 -4.65 -10.40 -1.65
C PHE A 139 -3.94 -10.46 -3.01
N TYR A 140 -4.70 -10.62 -4.10
CA TYR A 140 -4.17 -10.57 -5.46
C TYR A 140 -3.49 -9.22 -5.77
N ALA A 141 -4.09 -8.10 -5.36
CA ALA A 141 -3.53 -6.77 -5.57
C ALA A 141 -2.18 -6.59 -4.88
N VAL A 142 -2.03 -7.09 -3.65
CA VAL A 142 -0.74 -7.08 -2.92
C VAL A 142 0.32 -7.89 -3.67
N LEU A 143 -0.03 -9.08 -4.19
CA LEU A 143 0.92 -9.90 -4.95
C LEU A 143 1.38 -9.20 -6.23
N ILE A 144 0.46 -8.65 -7.02
CA ILE A 144 0.81 -7.92 -8.25
C ILE A 144 1.65 -6.68 -7.93
N TYR A 145 1.30 -5.96 -6.88
CA TYR A 145 2.11 -4.85 -6.37
C TYR A 145 3.56 -5.28 -6.11
N SER A 146 3.77 -6.42 -5.44
CA SER A 146 5.11 -6.89 -5.12
C SER A 146 5.99 -7.16 -6.34
N PHE A 147 5.42 -7.72 -7.42
CA PHE A 147 6.18 -7.89 -8.67
C PHE A 147 6.56 -6.54 -9.27
N VAL A 148 5.63 -5.59 -9.34
CA VAL A 148 5.90 -4.27 -9.94
C VAL A 148 6.87 -3.46 -9.10
N ALA A 149 6.76 -3.54 -7.77
CA ALA A 149 7.73 -2.97 -6.84
C ALA A 149 9.13 -3.55 -7.09
N HIS A 150 9.25 -4.87 -7.27
CA HIS A 150 10.52 -5.48 -7.66
C HIS A 150 11.06 -4.90 -8.96
N TRP A 151 10.22 -4.78 -10.00
CA TRP A 151 10.67 -4.32 -11.32
C TRP A 151 11.26 -2.92 -11.29
N VAL A 152 10.64 -2.01 -10.51
CA VAL A 152 10.97 -0.58 -10.50
C VAL A 152 11.99 -0.22 -9.40
N TRP A 153 11.92 -0.85 -8.23
CA TRP A 153 12.68 -0.43 -7.05
C TRP A 153 13.73 -1.42 -6.59
N SER A 154 13.68 -2.69 -7.00
CA SER A 154 14.80 -3.60 -6.72
C SER A 154 15.98 -3.26 -7.62
N GLU A 155 17.20 -3.32 -7.07
CA GLU A 155 18.44 -3.20 -7.85
C GLU A 155 18.50 -4.23 -8.99
N ASN A 156 17.89 -5.39 -8.80
CA ASN A 156 17.83 -6.44 -9.80
C ASN A 156 16.67 -6.31 -10.79
N GLY A 157 15.70 -5.44 -10.53
CA GLY A 157 14.50 -5.24 -11.33
C GLY A 157 14.81 -4.83 -12.77
N TRP A 158 14.06 -5.38 -13.72
CA TRP A 158 14.29 -5.09 -15.13
C TRP A 158 14.02 -3.63 -15.52
N LEU A 159 13.02 -2.96 -14.93
CA LEU A 159 12.75 -1.54 -15.20
C LEU A 159 13.82 -0.64 -14.57
N ALA A 160 14.26 -0.97 -13.35
CA ALA A 160 15.39 -0.30 -12.70
C ALA A 160 16.66 -0.37 -13.58
N LYS A 161 16.96 -1.56 -14.13
CA LYS A 161 18.10 -1.78 -15.05
C LYS A 161 17.98 -1.05 -16.40
N LEU A 162 16.75 -0.76 -16.84
CA LEU A 162 16.50 0.09 -18.00
C LEU A 162 16.61 1.59 -17.70
N GLY A 163 16.81 1.98 -16.44
CA GLY A 163 16.98 3.36 -16.01
C GLY A 163 15.66 4.08 -15.65
N VAL A 164 14.58 3.34 -15.39
CA VAL A 164 13.35 3.93 -14.87
C VAL A 164 13.59 4.45 -13.45
N HIS A 165 13.21 5.70 -13.20
CA HIS A 165 13.29 6.31 -11.89
C HIS A 165 11.89 6.72 -11.43
N ASP A 166 11.43 6.11 -10.35
CA ASP A 166 10.22 6.50 -9.63
C ASP A 166 10.54 6.61 -8.15
N PHE A 167 10.57 7.83 -7.62
CA PHE A 167 11.04 8.08 -6.25
C PHE A 167 10.03 7.63 -5.18
N ALA A 168 8.73 7.85 -5.43
CA ALA A 168 7.69 7.74 -4.39
C ALA A 168 6.46 6.93 -4.80
N GLY A 169 6.47 6.28 -5.97
CA GLY A 169 5.46 5.28 -6.33
C GLY A 169 4.37 5.79 -7.25
N SER A 170 4.66 6.78 -8.10
CA SER A 170 3.73 7.20 -9.15
C SER A 170 3.29 6.04 -10.07
N GLY A 171 4.21 5.11 -10.37
CA GLY A 171 4.02 3.87 -11.10
C GLY A 171 3.53 2.72 -10.22
N PRO A 172 4.38 2.13 -9.36
CA PRO A 172 4.03 0.95 -8.56
C PRO A 172 2.82 1.11 -7.64
N VAL A 173 2.52 2.32 -7.17
CA VAL A 173 1.42 2.55 -6.21
C VAL A 173 0.21 3.14 -6.92
N HIS A 174 0.36 4.33 -7.52
CA HIS A 174 -0.78 5.06 -8.05
C HIS A 174 -1.26 4.52 -9.40
N LEU A 175 -0.38 4.40 -10.39
CA LEU A 175 -0.74 3.89 -11.71
C LEU A 175 -1.17 2.44 -11.64
N LEU A 176 -0.42 1.59 -10.92
CA LEU A 176 -0.77 0.19 -10.77
C LEU A 176 -2.08 0.00 -10.01
N GLY A 177 -2.27 0.68 -8.87
CA GLY A 177 -3.52 0.64 -8.12
C GLY A 177 -4.70 1.07 -8.97
N ALA A 178 -4.56 2.16 -9.74
CA ALA A 178 -5.60 2.64 -10.66
C ALA A 178 -5.88 1.65 -11.81
N ALA A 179 -4.84 1.07 -12.42
CA ALA A 179 -4.99 0.09 -13.49
C ALA A 179 -5.66 -1.21 -12.99
N ASN A 180 -5.25 -1.70 -11.82
CA ASN A 180 -5.86 -2.86 -11.19
C ASN A 180 -7.32 -2.59 -10.81
N GLY A 181 -7.60 -1.42 -10.22
CA GLY A 181 -8.97 -0.97 -9.93
C GLY A 181 -9.84 -0.85 -11.19
N LEU A 182 -9.27 -0.35 -12.30
CA LEU A 182 -9.95 -0.24 -13.59
C LEU A 182 -10.33 -1.63 -14.13
N ILE A 183 -9.42 -2.60 -14.10
CA ILE A 183 -9.70 -3.98 -14.52
C ILE A 183 -10.86 -4.57 -13.70
N GLY A 184 -10.83 -4.40 -12.37
CA GLY A 184 -11.91 -4.87 -11.51
C GLY A 184 -13.24 -4.15 -11.79
N ILE A 185 -13.23 -2.84 -12.09
CA ILE A 185 -14.43 -2.10 -12.49
C ILE A 185 -15.00 -2.62 -13.81
N LEU A 186 -14.14 -2.88 -14.80
CA LEU A 186 -14.56 -3.41 -16.12
C LEU A 186 -15.21 -4.78 -15.97
N ALA A 187 -14.67 -5.64 -15.09
CA ALA A 187 -15.25 -6.95 -14.80
C ALA A 187 -16.59 -6.87 -14.05
N LEU A 188 -16.76 -5.92 -13.13
CA LEU A 188 -18.00 -5.74 -12.37
C LEU A 188 -19.10 -4.99 -13.15
N GLY A 189 -18.76 -4.27 -14.22
CA GLY A 189 -19.69 -3.39 -14.95
C GLY A 189 -20.02 -2.11 -14.19
N PRO A 190 -21.02 -1.30 -14.60
CA PRO A 190 -21.46 -0.08 -13.89
C PRO A 190 -22.33 -0.37 -12.65
N ARG A 191 -22.51 0.61 -11.75
CA ARG A 191 -23.43 0.47 -10.61
C ARG A 191 -24.85 0.36 -11.14
N HIS A 192 -25.66 -0.56 -10.60
CA HIS A 192 -27.07 -0.69 -10.98
C HIS A 192 -27.80 0.65 -10.86
N GLY A 193 -28.52 1.05 -11.91
CA GLY A 193 -29.24 2.32 -11.92
C GLY A 193 -28.42 3.56 -12.29
N ARG A 194 -27.10 3.45 -12.50
CA ARG A 194 -26.24 4.62 -12.68
C ARG A 194 -26.38 5.28 -14.05
N PHE A 195 -26.61 4.49 -15.10
CA PHE A 195 -26.60 4.96 -16.49
C PHE A 195 -27.85 4.56 -17.29
N ASP A 196 -28.69 3.69 -16.75
CA ASP A 196 -29.87 3.13 -17.44
C ASP A 196 -31.16 3.94 -17.15
N GLY A 197 -31.07 5.00 -16.34
CA GLY A 197 -32.20 5.84 -15.95
C GLY A 197 -33.17 5.21 -14.94
N THR A 198 -32.85 4.01 -14.42
CA THR A 198 -33.74 3.28 -13.49
C THR A 198 -33.66 3.77 -12.05
N ARG A 199 -32.65 4.59 -11.71
CA ARG A 199 -32.51 5.22 -10.39
C ARG A 199 -32.26 6.73 -10.49
N PRO A 200 -32.79 7.53 -9.54
CA PRO A 200 -32.50 8.96 -9.46
C PRO A 200 -31.00 9.22 -9.25
N ALA A 201 -30.49 10.33 -9.79
CA ALA A 201 -29.10 10.74 -9.55
C ALA A 201 -28.78 10.96 -8.05
N GLU A 202 -29.81 11.28 -7.27
CA GLU A 202 -29.75 11.52 -5.82
C GLU A 202 -29.28 10.31 -5.03
N ASP A 203 -29.61 9.11 -5.51
CA ASP A 203 -29.21 7.83 -4.92
C ASP A 203 -27.69 7.60 -4.95
N PHE A 204 -26.96 8.41 -5.72
CA PHE A 204 -25.52 8.32 -5.82
C PHE A 204 -24.81 9.55 -5.21
N ARG A 205 -25.54 10.37 -4.44
CA ARG A 205 -24.93 11.47 -3.70
C ARG A 205 -23.99 10.93 -2.62
N PRO A 206 -22.84 11.60 -2.39
CA PRO A 206 -21.95 11.27 -1.28
C PRO A 206 -22.69 11.28 0.07
N SER A 207 -22.36 10.32 0.94
CA SER A 207 -22.92 10.21 2.29
C SER A 207 -22.49 11.35 3.19
N SER A 208 -21.23 11.79 3.08
CA SER A 208 -20.60 12.80 3.93
C SER A 208 -19.54 13.61 3.17
N PRO A 209 -19.90 14.78 2.61
CA PRO A 209 -18.94 15.70 2.01
C PRO A 209 -17.84 16.16 2.98
N THR A 210 -18.17 16.29 4.27
CA THR A 210 -17.21 16.67 5.31
C THR A 210 -16.10 15.63 5.46
N SER A 211 -16.45 14.34 5.46
CA SER A 211 -15.48 13.24 5.52
C SER A 211 -14.58 13.19 4.28
N ILE A 212 -15.08 13.62 3.12
CA ILE A 212 -14.27 13.74 1.90
C ILE A 212 -13.23 14.85 2.05
N SER A 213 -13.59 15.97 2.68
CA SER A 213 -12.70 17.13 2.86
C SER A 213 -11.73 17.00 4.04
N SER A 214 -12.04 16.18 5.05
CA SER A 214 -11.27 16.09 6.31
C SER A 214 -10.06 15.14 6.25
N LYS A 215 -9.39 15.02 5.09
CA LYS A 215 -8.30 14.05 4.91
C LYS A 215 -7.11 14.44 5.81
N PRO A 216 -6.59 13.54 6.65
CA PRO A 216 -5.51 13.85 7.59
C PRO A 216 -4.33 14.55 6.93
N TRP A 217 -3.91 14.12 5.73
CA TRP A 217 -2.78 14.70 4.99
C TRP A 217 -3.05 16.08 4.34
N MET A 218 -4.31 16.49 4.14
CA MET A 218 -4.61 17.82 3.56
C MET A 218 -4.21 18.96 4.51
N ASN A 219 -4.09 18.67 5.82
CA ASN A 219 -3.62 19.64 6.80
C ASN A 219 -2.10 19.61 7.02
N PHE A 220 -1.36 18.65 6.41
CA PHE A 220 0.10 18.59 6.55
C PHE A 220 0.83 19.58 5.63
N ASN A 221 0.20 20.06 4.55
CA ASN A 221 0.78 21.09 3.68
C ASN A 221 0.52 22.54 4.17
N ASN A 222 -0.15 22.72 5.30
CA ASN A 222 -0.48 24.03 5.87
C ASN A 222 0.36 24.38 7.12
N TYR A 223 1.43 23.63 7.37
CA TYR A 223 2.42 23.92 8.40
C TYR A 223 3.83 23.81 7.81
#